data_AF-L7F8U4-F1
#
_entry.id   AF-L7F8U4-F1
#
_cell.length_a   1.000
_cell.length_b   1.000
_cell.length_c   1.000
_cell.angle_alpha   90.00
_cell.angle_beta   90.00
_cell.angle_gamma   90.00
#
_symmetry.space_group_name_H-M   'P 1'
#
loop_
_entity.id
_entity.type
_entity.pdbx_description
1 polymer ?
#
loop_
_entity_poly.entity_id
_entity_poly.type
_entity_poly.pdbx_seq_one_letter_code
_entity_poly.pdbx_strand_id
1 'polypeptide(L)'
;MSGYTTPYILVPFPDLGDDVSVLMKNPQLLPPAEMTPEDVALDANGQPVDPQAANESMYKVMAKLIVSWKVYEAFTPGDTLDIDPDADPADVLASLGGGEQTRLGKITPENVAKLPLAIINRIGEEIGRVADPH
;
A
#
# COMPACT_ATOMS: atom_id res chain seq x y z
N MET A 1 -1.93 -1.61 32.77
CA MET A 1 -1.26 -1.77 31.47
C MET A 1 -2.16 -2.63 30.60
N SER A 2 -2.95 -2.03 29.70
CA SER A 2 -3.95 -2.71 28.88
C SER A 2 -3.76 -2.22 27.45
N GLY A 3 -3.22 -3.05 26.57
CA GLY A 3 -3.01 -2.64 25.17
C GLY A 3 -2.44 -3.70 24.23
N TYR A 4 -1.76 -4.72 24.73
CA TYR A 4 -0.95 -5.62 23.87
C TYR A 4 -1.65 -6.91 23.39
N THR A 5 -2.97 -7.02 23.49
CA THR A 5 -3.69 -8.28 23.23
C THR A 5 -4.61 -8.26 22.01
N THR A 6 -4.67 -7.17 21.24
CA THR A 6 -5.54 -7.13 20.06
C THR A 6 -4.86 -7.85 18.89
N PRO A 7 -5.42 -8.95 18.37
CA PRO A 7 -4.81 -9.74 17.29
C PRO A 7 -4.80 -9.01 15.93
N TYR A 8 -5.64 -7.97 15.79
CA TYR A 8 -5.81 -7.22 14.56
C TYR A 8 -5.81 -5.71 14.84
N ILE A 9 -5.36 -4.95 13.85
CA ILE A 9 -5.34 -3.48 13.86
C ILE A 9 -6.15 -3.02 12.65
N LEU A 10 -7.12 -2.13 12.88
CA LEU A 10 -7.82 -1.43 11.82
C LEU A 10 -7.13 -0.08 11.58
N VAL A 11 -6.68 0.12 10.36
CA VAL A 11 -6.02 1.35 9.91
C VAL A 11 -6.98 2.11 8.99
N PRO A 12 -7.63 3.20 9.47
CA PRO A 12 -8.49 4.03 8.64
C PRO A 12 -7.69 5.06 7.84
N PHE A 13 -8.22 5.45 6.67
CA PHE A 13 -7.63 6.47 5.79
C PHE A 13 -8.67 7.55 5.44
N PRO A 14 -9.06 8.41 6.40
CA PRO A 14 -10.13 9.38 6.21
C PRO A 14 -9.85 10.36 5.05
N ASP A 15 -8.58 10.69 4.82
CA ASP A 15 -8.18 11.60 3.72
C ASP A 15 -8.36 10.99 2.32
N LEU A 16 -8.54 9.66 2.24
CA LEU A 16 -8.78 8.93 0.99
C LEU A 16 -10.26 8.55 0.81
N GLY A 17 -11.07 8.73 1.85
CA GLY A 17 -12.50 8.43 1.85
C GLY A 17 -12.97 7.77 3.15
N ASP A 18 -14.23 8.03 3.52
CA ASP A 18 -14.81 7.58 4.79
C ASP A 18 -14.88 6.06 4.95
N ASP A 19 -14.88 5.30 3.84
CA ASP A 19 -14.92 3.83 3.86
C ASP A 19 -13.54 3.17 3.62
N VAL A 20 -12.47 3.96 3.43
CA VAL A 20 -11.14 3.45 3.14
C VAL A 20 -10.44 2.98 4.40
N SER A 21 -10.18 1.68 4.47
CA SER A 21 -9.56 1.07 5.65
C SER A 21 -8.87 -0.26 5.34
N VAL A 22 -7.85 -0.58 6.14
CA VAL A 22 -7.10 -1.82 6.07
C VAL A 22 -7.14 -2.50 7.42
N LEU A 23 -7.62 -3.75 7.48
CA LEU A 23 -7.53 -4.61 8.64
C LEU A 23 -6.30 -5.50 8.50
N MET A 24 -5.34 -5.37 9.41
CA MET A 24 -4.11 -6.14 9.41
C MET A 24 -3.94 -6.94 10.69
N LYS A 25 -3.20 -8.06 10.62
CA LYS A 25 -2.68 -8.74 11.81
C LYS A 25 -1.80 -7.78 12.57
N ASN A 26 -1.85 -7.83 13.90
CA ASN A 26 -0.99 -7.02 14.75
C ASN A 26 0.47 -7.50 14.62
N PRO A 27 1.39 -6.69 14.05
CA PRO A 27 2.77 -7.11 13.85
C PRO A 27 3.49 -7.45 15.17
N GLN A 28 3.09 -6.85 16.30
CA GLN A 28 3.68 -7.13 17.62
C GLN A 28 3.47 -8.57 18.10
N LEU A 29 2.50 -9.27 17.53
CA LEU A 29 2.14 -10.64 17.90
C LEU A 29 2.66 -11.67 16.91
N LEU A 30 3.42 -11.25 15.90
CA LEU A 30 3.92 -12.11 14.84
C LEU A 30 5.41 -12.38 14.99
N PRO A 31 5.87 -13.57 14.58
CA PRO A 31 7.30 -13.87 14.55
C PRO A 31 7.99 -13.00 13.48
N PRO A 32 9.25 -12.57 13.70
CA PRO A 32 10.00 -11.75 12.74
C PRO A 32 10.03 -12.32 11.32
N ALA A 33 10.10 -13.65 11.18
CA ALA A 33 10.10 -14.34 9.88
C ALA A 33 8.85 -14.08 9.03
N GLU A 34 7.72 -13.68 9.63
CA GLU A 34 6.49 -13.29 8.90
C GLU A 34 6.50 -11.82 8.47
N MET A 35 7.42 -11.02 9.00
CA MET A 35 7.52 -9.57 8.80
C MET A 35 8.76 -9.17 8.01
N THR A 36 9.74 -10.06 7.91
CA THR A 36 10.96 -9.85 7.11
C THR A 36 10.72 -10.23 5.65
N PRO A 37 11.04 -9.33 4.70
CA PRO A 37 11.09 -9.68 3.28
C PRO A 37 12.06 -10.84 3.02
N GLU A 38 11.82 -11.60 1.95
CA GLU A 38 12.77 -12.57 1.41
C GLU A 38 14.07 -11.88 1.00
N ASP A 39 15.21 -12.53 1.25
CA ASP A 39 16.53 -12.03 0.87
C ASP A 39 16.62 -11.85 -0.65
N VAL A 40 17.10 -10.68 -1.08
CA VAL A 40 17.36 -10.36 -2.48
C VAL A 40 18.86 -10.32 -2.72
N ALA A 41 19.31 -10.89 -3.84
CA ALA A 41 20.71 -10.86 -4.22
C ALA A 41 21.20 -9.41 -4.31
N LEU A 42 22.31 -9.12 -3.63
CA LEU A 42 22.96 -7.81 -3.65
C LEU A 42 24.15 -7.81 -4.62
N ASP A 43 24.39 -6.69 -5.27
CA ASP A 43 25.56 -6.45 -6.10
C ASP A 43 26.80 -6.14 -5.23
N ALA A 44 27.94 -5.90 -5.88
CA ALA A 44 29.19 -5.58 -5.19
C ALA A 44 29.15 -4.27 -4.37
N ASN A 45 28.14 -3.43 -4.58
CA ASN A 45 27.91 -2.16 -3.88
C ASN A 45 26.88 -2.28 -2.76
N GLY A 46 26.37 -3.49 -2.49
CA GLY A 46 25.33 -3.74 -1.49
C GLY A 46 23.93 -3.29 -1.93
N GLN A 47 23.71 -3.03 -3.22
CA GLN A 47 22.40 -2.70 -3.77
C GLN A 47 21.71 -3.95 -4.32
N PRO A 48 20.38 -4.07 -4.25
CA PRO A 48 19.67 -5.17 -4.88
C PRO A 48 20.03 -5.27 -6.38
N VAL A 49 20.46 -6.45 -6.82
CA VAL A 49 20.68 -6.76 -8.25
C VAL A 49 19.37 -6.58 -9.03
N ASP A 50 18.25 -6.84 -8.37
CA ASP A 50 16.90 -6.58 -8.87
C ASP A 50 16.10 -5.74 -7.85
N PRO A 51 16.03 -4.42 -8.04
CA PRO A 51 15.24 -3.53 -7.20
C PRO A 51 13.74 -3.82 -7.25
N GLN A 52 13.24 -4.39 -8.36
CA GLN A 52 11.83 -4.76 -8.49
C GLN A 52 11.52 -5.98 -7.62
N ALA A 53 12.39 -6.99 -7.62
CA ALA A 53 12.26 -8.15 -6.74
C ALA A 53 12.27 -7.76 -5.25
N ALA A 54 13.06 -6.76 -4.86
CA ALA A 54 13.07 -6.21 -3.50
C ALA A 54 11.72 -5.57 -3.10
N ASN A 55 11.14 -4.77 -3.99
CA ASN A 55 9.83 -4.17 -3.77
C ASN A 55 8.71 -5.24 -3.72
N GLU A 56 8.74 -6.21 -4.63
CA GLU A 56 7.79 -7.32 -4.65
C GLU A 56 7.87 -8.17 -3.37
N SER A 57 9.07 -8.40 -2.85
CA SER A 57 9.30 -9.09 -1.58
C SER A 57 8.60 -8.39 -0.42
N MET A 58 8.68 -7.05 -0.36
CA MET A 58 7.96 -6.25 0.63
C MET A 58 6.43 -6.34 0.45
N TYR A 59 5.93 -6.27 -0.79
CA TYR A 59 4.49 -6.40 -1.05
C TYR A 59 3.93 -7.77 -0.68
N LYS A 60 4.73 -8.84 -0.79
CA LYS A 60 4.36 -10.17 -0.29
C LYS A 60 4.17 -10.17 1.23
N VAL A 61 5.06 -9.50 1.98
CA VAL A 61 4.92 -9.35 3.43
C VAL A 61 3.64 -8.59 3.76
N MET A 62 3.42 -7.43 3.13
CA MET A 62 2.20 -6.65 3.33
C MET A 62 0.93 -7.47 3.02
N ALA A 63 0.91 -8.19 1.90
CA ALA A 63 -0.22 -9.05 1.52
C ALA A 63 -0.51 -10.16 2.54
N LYS A 64 0.52 -10.74 3.17
CA LYS A 64 0.37 -11.77 4.23
C LYS A 64 -0.20 -11.21 5.54
N LEU A 65 0.05 -9.94 5.80
CA LEU A 65 -0.36 -9.25 7.03
C LEU A 65 -1.77 -8.66 6.92
N ILE A 66 -2.19 -8.25 5.74
CA ILE A 66 -3.54 -7.74 5.49
C ILE A 66 -4.54 -8.90 5.53
N VAL A 67 -5.57 -8.77 6.37
CA VAL A 67 -6.66 -9.75 6.53
C VAL A 67 -7.84 -9.38 5.64
N SER A 68 -8.17 -8.09 5.59
CA SER A 68 -9.26 -7.53 4.81
C SER A 68 -8.98 -6.06 4.53
N TRP A 69 -9.55 -5.53 3.46
CA TRP A 69 -9.41 -4.12 3.13
C TRP A 69 -10.62 -3.56 2.39
N LYS A 70 -10.72 -2.25 2.39
CA LYS A 70 -11.60 -1.43 1.57
C LYS A 70 -10.71 -0.34 1.00
N VAL A 71 -10.20 -0.56 -0.20
CA VAL A 71 -9.20 0.31 -0.82
C VAL A 71 -9.42 0.37 -2.32
N TYR A 72 -8.85 1.39 -2.93
CA TYR A 72 -8.97 1.69 -4.34
C TYR A 72 -7.60 1.66 -5.00
N GLU A 73 -7.58 1.42 -6.31
CA GLU A 73 -6.38 1.52 -7.12
C GLU A 73 -5.93 2.98 -7.20
N ALA A 74 -4.61 3.23 -7.14
CA ALA A 74 -4.05 4.58 -7.23
C ALA A 74 -4.34 5.25 -8.58
N PHE A 75 -4.39 4.45 -9.66
CA PHE A 75 -4.64 4.91 -11.02
C PHE A 75 -5.41 3.83 -11.78
N THR A 76 -6.57 4.18 -12.36
CA THR A 76 -7.29 3.26 -13.25
C THR A 76 -6.45 3.09 -14.54
N PRO A 77 -5.96 1.88 -14.87
CA PRO A 77 -5.16 1.67 -16.07
C PRO A 77 -6.02 1.91 -17.31
N GLY A 78 -5.81 3.06 -17.99
CA GLY A 78 -6.62 3.49 -19.13
C GLY A 78 -7.19 4.89 -19.00
N ASP A 79 -7.20 5.48 -17.79
CA ASP A 79 -7.44 6.92 -17.60
C ASP A 79 -6.19 7.70 -17.99
N THR A 80 -5.92 7.78 -19.29
CA THR A 80 -5.13 8.89 -19.82
C THR A 80 -6.06 10.10 -19.85
N LEU A 81 -5.83 11.07 -18.96
CA LEU A 81 -6.40 12.40 -19.13
C LEU A 81 -5.95 12.92 -20.50
N ASP A 82 -6.85 12.93 -21.48
CA ASP A 82 -6.61 13.56 -22.77
C ASP A 82 -6.73 15.07 -22.55
N ILE A 83 -5.61 15.70 -22.21
CA ILE A 83 -5.54 17.14 -21.97
C ILE A 83 -5.24 17.80 -23.31
N ASP A 84 -6.25 18.43 -23.90
CA ASP A 84 -6.07 19.37 -25.01
C ASP A 84 -5.37 20.65 -24.49
N PRO A 85 -4.14 20.95 -24.94
CA PRO A 85 -3.38 22.11 -24.46
C PRO A 85 -3.98 23.45 -24.93
N ASP A 86 -4.87 23.43 -25.93
CA ASP A 86 -5.54 24.60 -26.47
C ASP A 86 -6.97 24.77 -25.93
N ALA A 87 -7.45 23.85 -25.10
CA ALA A 87 -8.75 23.95 -24.45
C ALA A 87 -8.80 25.07 -23.40
N ASP A 88 -10.00 25.59 -23.15
CA ASP A 88 -10.22 26.56 -22.07
C ASP A 88 -9.83 25.91 -20.73
N PRO A 89 -9.02 26.56 -19.88
CA PRO A 89 -8.69 26.07 -18.55
C PRO A 89 -9.89 25.65 -17.70
N ALA A 90 -11.07 26.27 -17.91
CA ALA A 90 -12.30 25.89 -17.22
C ALA A 90 -12.82 24.50 -17.66
N ASP A 91 -12.67 24.15 -18.94
CA ASP A 91 -13.09 22.86 -19.49
C ASP A 91 -12.12 21.75 -19.07
N VAL A 92 -10.82 22.05 -19.00
CA VAL A 92 -9.82 21.15 -18.42
C VAL A 92 -10.11 20.91 -16.94
N LEU A 93 -10.44 21.95 -16.16
CA LEU A 93 -10.80 21.77 -14.75
C LEU A 93 -12.06 20.91 -14.56
N ALA A 94 -13.02 21.01 -15.47
CA ALA A 94 -14.22 20.17 -15.44
C ALA A 94 -13.91 18.70 -15.76
N SER A 95 -12.91 18.41 -16.60
CA SER A 95 -12.50 17.03 -16.94
C SER A 95 -11.59 16.39 -15.90
N LEU A 96 -10.97 17.17 -15.01
CA LEU A 96 -10.24 16.67 -13.84
C LEU A 96 -11.16 16.02 -12.78
N GLY A 97 -12.49 16.08 -12.97
CA GLY A 97 -13.49 15.50 -12.08
C GLY A 97 -13.83 14.05 -12.41
N GLY A 98 -13.33 13.12 -11.60
CA GLY A 98 -14.01 11.86 -11.33
C GLY A 98 -13.68 10.69 -12.26
N GLY A 99 -12.41 10.31 -12.35
CA GLY A 99 -12.09 8.92 -12.67
C GLY A 99 -12.74 8.00 -11.63
N GLU A 100 -13.52 7.01 -12.07
CA GLU A 100 -14.16 6.06 -11.16
C GLU A 100 -13.05 5.26 -10.47
N GLN A 101 -12.85 5.51 -9.18
CA GLN A 101 -11.84 4.80 -8.40
C GLN A 101 -12.16 3.30 -8.41
N THR A 102 -11.27 2.50 -8.99
CA THR A 102 -11.48 1.07 -9.09
C THR A 102 -11.22 0.40 -7.73
N ARG A 103 -12.25 -0.21 -7.16
CA ARG A 103 -12.11 -0.91 -5.87
C ARG A 103 -11.26 -2.17 -6.03
N LEU A 104 -10.22 -2.29 -5.21
CA LEU A 104 -9.38 -3.48 -5.20
C LEU A 104 -10.07 -4.61 -4.42
N GLY A 105 -10.17 -5.76 -5.05
CA GLY A 105 -10.82 -6.95 -4.49
C GLY A 105 -9.86 -7.78 -3.64
N LYS A 106 -9.20 -8.76 -4.25
CA LYS A 106 -8.34 -9.72 -3.55
C LYS A 106 -7.06 -9.06 -3.03
N ILE A 107 -6.61 -9.47 -1.85
CA ILE A 107 -5.31 -9.10 -1.30
C ILE A 107 -4.25 -10.00 -1.95
N THR A 108 -3.51 -9.44 -2.90
CA THR A 108 -2.36 -10.09 -3.55
C THR A 108 -1.21 -9.09 -3.63
N PRO A 109 0.05 -9.54 -3.77
CA PRO A 109 1.18 -8.63 -3.90
C PRO A 109 1.01 -7.62 -5.05
N GLU A 110 0.42 -8.05 -6.16
CA GLU A 110 0.17 -7.20 -7.33
C GLU A 110 -0.88 -6.12 -7.03
N ASN A 111 -1.92 -6.45 -6.26
CA ASN A 111 -2.91 -5.47 -5.84
C ASN A 111 -2.39 -4.55 -4.73
N VAL A 112 -1.46 -5.02 -3.88
CA VAL A 112 -0.77 -4.16 -2.92
C VAL A 112 0.09 -3.12 -3.65
N ALA A 113 0.80 -3.52 -4.71
CA ALA A 113 1.61 -2.62 -5.53
C ALA A 113 0.79 -1.51 -6.21
N LYS A 114 -0.52 -1.71 -6.38
CA LYS A 114 -1.48 -0.77 -6.97
C LYS A 114 -2.06 0.22 -5.97
N LEU A 115 -1.76 0.08 -4.68
CA LEU A 115 -2.29 0.97 -3.66
C LEU A 115 -1.72 2.39 -3.76
N PRO A 116 -2.48 3.41 -3.36
CA PRO A 116 -1.94 4.73 -3.09
C PRO A 116 -0.75 4.67 -2.12
N LEU A 117 0.30 5.44 -2.39
CA LEU A 117 1.52 5.47 -1.56
C LEU A 117 1.22 5.77 -0.09
N ALA A 118 0.21 6.59 0.20
CA ALA A 118 -0.23 6.88 1.55
C ALA A 118 -0.61 5.60 2.34
N ILE A 119 -1.26 4.63 1.67
CA ILE A 119 -1.62 3.35 2.28
C ILE A 119 -0.38 2.47 2.46
N ILE A 120 0.46 2.38 1.42
CA ILE A 120 1.71 1.58 1.46
C ILE A 120 2.61 2.03 2.60
N ASN A 121 2.85 3.34 2.70
CA ASN A 121 3.71 3.93 3.73
C ASN A 121 3.17 3.67 5.12
N ARG A 122 1.86 3.88 5.34
CA ARG A 122 1.22 3.67 6.64
C ARG A 122 1.30 2.21 7.10
N ILE A 123 1.10 1.26 6.17
CA ILE A 123 1.27 -0.17 6.48
C ILE A 123 2.73 -0.48 6.81
N GLY A 124 3.67 0.06 6.03
CA GLY A 124 5.10 -0.08 6.27
C GLY A 124 5.53 0.42 7.64
N GLU A 125 5.02 1.57 8.08
CA GLU A 125 5.27 2.13 9.41
C GLU A 125 4.79 1.20 10.53
N GLU A 126 3.60 0.61 10.40
CA GLU A 126 3.06 -0.31 11.42
C GLU A 126 3.88 -1.58 11.54
N ILE A 127 4.44 -2.07 10.43
CA ILE A 127 5.38 -3.21 10.42
C ILE A 127 6.73 -2.79 11.03
N GLY A 128 7.28 -1.66 10.58
CA GLY A 128 8.58 -1.14 10.99
C GLY A 128 8.66 -0.79 12.48
N ARG A 129 7.57 -0.29 13.08
CA ARG A 129 7.49 0.02 14.52
C ARG A 129 7.81 -1.18 15.42
N VAL A 130 7.63 -2.40 14.93
CA VAL A 130 7.91 -3.64 15.68
C VAL A 130 9.27 -4.22 15.32
N ALA A 131 9.72 -4.03 14.09
CA ALA A 131 11.01 -4.51 13.61
C ALA A 131 12.20 -3.73 14.23
N ASP A 132 12.01 -2.47 14.62
CA ASP A 132 13.06 -1.63 15.21
C ASP A 132 12.58 -0.93 16.50
N PRO A 133 12.77 -1.54 17.69
CA PRO A 133 12.38 -0.96 18.98
C PRO A 133 13.47 0.00 19.46
N HIS A 134 13.48 1.21 18.92
CA HIS A 134 14.32 2.32 19.42
C HIS A 134 13.46 3.45 20.01
#